data_AF-A0A6D0IG34-F1
#
_entry.id   AF-A0A6D0IG34-F1
#
_cell.length_a   1.000
_cell.length_b   1.000
_cell.length_c   1.000
_cell.angle_alpha   90.00
_cell.angle_beta   90.00
_cell.angle_gamma   90.00
#
_symmetry.space_group_name_H-M   'P 1'
#
loop_
_entity.id
_entity.type
_entity.pdbx_description
1 polymer ?
#
loop_
_entity_poly.entity_id
_entity_poly.type
_entity_poly.pdbx_seq_one_letter_code
_entity_poly.pdbx_strand_id
1 'polypeptide(L)' 'MDYFTLFGLPARYQLDTQALSLRFQDLQRQYHPDKFASGSQAEQLAAVQQSATINQAWQTLRHPLMRAEYLLS' A
#
# COMPACT_ATOMS: atom_id res chain seq x y z
N MET A 1 -3.70 9.86 -4.74
CA MET A 1 -3.25 8.66 -5.45
C MET A 1 -4.08 7.51 -4.93
N ASP A 2 -4.75 6.76 -5.79
CA ASP A 2 -5.56 5.60 -5.38
C ASP A 2 -4.69 4.37 -5.08
N TYR A 3 -5.28 3.34 -4.47
CA TYR A 3 -4.57 2.13 -4.06
C TYR A 3 -4.04 1.31 -5.25
N PHE A 4 -4.72 1.29 -6.40
CA PHE A 4 -4.23 0.59 -7.57
C PHE A 4 -2.99 1.28 -8.14
N THR A 5 -3.02 2.61 -8.24
CA THR A 5 -1.88 3.42 -8.64
C THR A 5 -0.71 3.27 -7.67
N LEU A 6 -0.96 3.18 -6.36
CA LEU A 6 0.08 2.93 -5.35
C LEU A 6 0.88 1.65 -5.64
N PHE A 7 0.20 0.57 -6.07
CA PHE A 7 0.87 -0.69 -6.43
C PHE A 7 1.27 -0.78 -7.91
N GLY A 8 0.99 0.25 -8.72
CA GLY A 8 1.21 0.22 -10.16
C GLY A 8 0.38 -0.87 -10.86
N LEU A 9 -0.84 -1.10 -10.39
CA LEU A 9 -1.79 -2.08 -10.91
C LEU A 9 -2.97 -1.37 -11.60
N PRO A 10 -3.64 -2.02 -12.58
CA PRO A 10 -4.85 -1.46 -13.16
C PRO A 10 -6.01 -1.48 -12.16
N ALA A 11 -6.81 -0.41 -12.14
CA ALA A 11 -8.02 -0.30 -11.35
C ALA A 11 -9.14 -1.18 -11.92
N ARG A 12 -9.17 -2.45 -11.50
CA ARG A 12 -10.18 -3.44 -11.92
C ARG A 12 -10.45 -4.46 -10.82
N TYR A 13 -11.63 -5.07 -10.85
CA TYR A 13 -12.02 -6.07 -9.86
C TYR A 13 -11.18 -7.35 -9.93
N GLN A 14 -10.86 -7.82 -11.14
CA GLN A 14 -9.94 -8.94 -11.35
C GLN A 14 -8.50 -8.49 -11.18
N LEU A 15 -7.97 -8.75 -9.99
CA LEU A 15 -6.62 -8.36 -9.59
C LEU A 15 -5.70 -9.58 -9.54
N ASP A 16 -4.49 -9.42 -10.06
CA ASP A 16 -3.42 -10.39 -9.85
C ASP A 16 -2.88 -10.24 -8.43
N THR A 17 -3.22 -11.20 -7.56
CA THR A 17 -2.82 -11.19 -6.15
C THR A 17 -1.34 -11.50 -5.95
N GLN A 18 -0.68 -12.16 -6.91
CA GLN A 18 0.76 -12.38 -6.86
C GLN A 18 1.49 -11.07 -7.17
N ALA A 19 1.08 -10.36 -8.22
CA ALA A 19 1.61 -9.04 -8.55
C ALA A 19 1.39 -8.05 -7.38
N LEU A 20 0.20 -8.06 -6.75
CA LEU A 20 -0.07 -7.26 -5.55
C LEU A 20 0.91 -7.59 -4.41
N SER A 21 1.13 -8.87 -4.13
CA SER A 21 2.03 -9.31 -3.06
C SER A 21 3.47 -8.89 -3.31
N LEU A 22 3.95 -9.01 -4.56
CA LEU A 22 5.29 -8.58 -4.94
C LEU A 22 5.47 -7.07 -4.76
N ARG A 23 4.49 -6.27 -5.23
CA ARG A 23 4.51 -4.81 -5.10
C ARG A 23 4.44 -4.37 -3.64
N PHE A 24 3.64 -5.04 -2.83
CA PHE A 24 3.59 -4.79 -1.39
C PHE A 24 4.95 -5.02 -0.72
N GLN A 25 5.62 -6.14 -0.99
CA GLN A 25 6.94 -6.41 -0.42
C GLN A 25 8.01 -5.41 -0.87
N ASP A 26 7.93 -4.91 -2.09
CA ASP A 26 8.84 -3.89 -2.62
C ASP A 26 8.63 -2.55 -1.90
N LEU A 27 7.38 -2.07 -1.86
CA LEU A 27 7.01 -0.84 -1.17
C LEU A 27 7.31 -0.91 0.33
N GLN A 28 7.02 -2.03 0.99
CA GLN A 28 7.29 -2.18 2.42
C GLN A 28 8.80 -2.15 2.71
N ARG A 29 9.65 -2.68 1.82
CA ARG A 29 11.12 -2.55 1.92
C ARG A 29 11.59 -1.13 1.62
N GLN A 30 10.93 -0.41 0.71
CA GLN A 30 11.31 0.95 0.36
C GLN A 30 10.97 1.93 1.49
N TYR A 31 9.77 1.80 2.06
CA TYR A 31 9.14 2.75 2.99
C TYR A 31 9.01 2.22 4.43
N HIS A 32 9.77 1.19 4.81
CA HIS A 32 9.74 0.68 6.19
C HIS A 32 10.10 1.79 7.19
N PRO A 33 9.31 2.01 8.26
CA PRO A 33 9.58 3.03 9.27
C PRO A 33 10.99 2.93 9.88
N ASP A 34 11.51 1.72 10.07
CA ASP A 34 12.86 1.49 10.60
C ASP A 34 13.97 2.18 9.78
N LYS A 35 13.78 2.38 8.48
CA LYS A 35 14.76 3.09 7.62
C LYS A 35 14.84 4.59 7.93
N PHE A 36 13.82 5.12 8.61
CA PHE A 36 13.69 6.53 8.98
C PHE A 36 13.79 6.71 10.50
N ALA A 37 14.06 5.65 11.28
CA ALA A 37 14.13 5.71 12.74
C ALA A 37 15.20 6.67 13.27
N SER A 38 16.27 6.92 12.50
CA SER A 38 17.31 7.90 12.83
C SER A 38 17.06 9.29 12.26
N GLY A 39 15.95 9.51 11.54
CA GLY A 39 15.56 10.80 10.98
C GLY A 39 14.91 11.71 12.01
N SER A 40 14.56 12.92 11.59
CA SER A 40 13.76 13.87 12.36
C SER A 40 12.38 13.28 12.71
N GLN A 41 11.74 13.85 13.74
CA GLN A 41 10.39 13.43 14.12
C GLN A 41 9.37 13.55 12.97
N ALA A 42 9.53 14.58 12.12
CA ALA A 42 8.71 14.76 10.93
C ALA A 42 8.91 13.64 9.90
N GLU A 43 10.16 13.22 9.67
CA GLU A 43 10.48 12.11 8.76
C GLU A 43 9.98 10.78 9.30
N GLN A 44 10.13 10.53 10.59
CA GLN A 44 9.61 9.33 11.25
C GLN A 44 8.08 9.26 11.12
N LEU A 45 7.39 10.36 11.40
CA LEU A 45 5.93 10.44 11.28
C LEU A 45 5.47 10.22 9.84
N ALA A 46 6.16 10.83 8.86
CA ALA A 46 5.85 10.64 7.44
C ALA A 46 6.04 9.18 7.01
N ALA A 47 7.11 8.51 7.47
CA ALA A 47 7.35 7.10 7.18
C ALA A 47 6.27 6.18 7.78
N VAL A 48 5.83 6.46 9.01
CA VAL A 48 4.73 5.72 9.66
C VAL A 48 3.43 5.89 8.87
N GLN A 49 3.09 7.13 8.48
CA GLN A 49 1.88 7.39 7.69
C GLN A 49 1.94 6.67 6.34
N GLN A 50 3.07 6.75 5.64
CA GLN A 50 3.27 6.08 4.36
C GLN A 50 3.14 4.56 4.48
N SER A 51 3.75 3.94 5.50
CA SER A 51 3.63 2.49 5.72
C SER A 51 2.19 2.09 6.10
N ALA A 52 1.49 2.91 6.89
CA ALA A 52 0.07 2.68 7.19
C ALA A 52 -0.79 2.70 5.92
N THR A 53 -0.57 3.66 5.01
CA THR A 53 -1.27 3.72 3.71
C THR A 53 -0.99 2.48 2.86
N ILE A 54 0.26 2.03 2.77
CA ILE A 54 0.63 0.81 2.02
C ILE A 54 -0.08 -0.42 2.59
N ASN A 55 -0.11 -0.56 3.92
CA ASN A 55 -0.79 -1.66 4.59
C ASN A 55 -2.30 -1.65 4.35
N GLN A 56 -2.93 -0.48 4.48
CA GLN A 56 -4.36 -0.33 4.23
C GLN A 56 -4.70 -0.68 2.78
N ALA A 57 -3.95 -0.14 1.83
CA ALA A 57 -4.12 -0.43 0.41
C ALA A 57 -3.98 -1.93 0.11
N TRP A 58 -2.99 -2.60 0.70
CA TRP A 58 -2.79 -4.04 0.54
C TRP A 58 -3.98 -4.84 1.10
N GLN A 59 -4.46 -4.50 2.29
CA GLN A 59 -5.64 -5.17 2.88
C GLN A 59 -6.87 -4.97 2.00
N THR A 60 -7.17 -3.73 1.61
CA THR A 60 -8.32 -3.41 0.77
C THR A 60 -8.27 -4.15 -0.56
N LEU A 61 -7.13 -4.15 -1.25
CA LEU A 61 -7.02 -4.78 -2.56
C LEU A 61 -6.89 -6.31 -2.51
N ARG A 62 -6.38 -6.91 -1.43
CA ARG A 62 -6.27 -8.37 -1.30
C ARG A 62 -7.63 -9.03 -1.09
N HIS A 63 -8.52 -8.38 -0.34
CA HIS A 63 -9.83 -8.94 0.01
C HIS A 63 -10.87 -8.62 -1.07
N PRO A 64 -11.51 -9.62 -1.72
CA PRO A 64 -12.44 -9.37 -2.83
C PRO A 64 -13.59 -8.43 -2.49
N LEU A 65 -14.20 -8.58 -1.31
CA LEU A 65 -15.30 -7.71 -0.86
C LEU A 65 -14.84 -6.25 -0.72
N MET A 66 -13.77 -6.01 0.04
CA MET A 66 -13.23 -4.67 0.25
C MET A 66 -12.76 -4.02 -1.06
N ARG A 67 -12.21 -4.82 -2.00
CA ARG A 67 -11.83 -4.35 -3.33
C ARG A 67 -13.05 -3.94 -4.17
N ALA A 68 -14.16 -4.67 -4.07
CA ALA A 68 -15.40 -4.29 -4.74
C ALA A 68 -15.95 -2.97 -4.17
N GLU A 69 -16.00 -2.86 -2.84
CA GLU A 69 -16.44 -1.63 -2.16
C GLU A 69 -15.57 -0.43 -2.55
N TYR A 70 -14.24 -0.60 -2.58
CA TYR A 70 -13.31 0.44 -2.98
C TYR A 70 -13.42 0.86 -4.46
N LEU A 71 -13.80 -0.05 -5.35
CA LEU A 71 -14.02 0.29 -6.76
C LEU A 71 -15.32 1.08 -6.99
N LEU A 72 -16.24 1.06 -6.02
CA LEU A 72 -17.54 1.74 -6.10
C LEU A 72 -17.56 3.09 -5.35
N SER A 73 -16.52 3.38 -4.57
CA SER A 73 -16.38 4.62 -3.79
C SER A 73 -15.87 5.79 -4.61
#